data_AF-A0A7S3TKD4-F1
#
_entry.id   AF-A0A7S3TKD4-F1
#
_cell.length_a   1.000
_cell.length_b   1.000
_cell.length_c   1.000
_cell.angle_alpha   90.00
_cell.angle_beta   90.00
_cell.angle_gamma   90.00
#
_symmetry.space_group_name_H-M   'P 1'
#
loop_
_entity.id
_entity.type
_entity.pdbx_description
1 polymer ?
#
loop_
_entity_poly.entity_id
_entity_poly.type
_entity_poly.pdbx_seq_one_letter_code
_entity_poly.pdbx_strand_id
1 'polypeptide(L)'
;VQRRAPAAKMTEASSSAASPHATLQTEATSIGELLREHGSLARGHLVSFCLDDPWSSLPAAWREALLALTDAELARLPVDLPVRDDWPATLQRLVRISRRSCALSSPLPREAEADPPSRWLFAQTPRVRNMNLKKAHEVAALAPLVAQTARRCGATAVVDLGSGLGYLGAVLAFHHSLHVVGLEMLPANVAAARRRALEIRARMRQEEAKVSGGAREGGGGGGGGGGGGKGG
;
A
#
# COMPACT_ATOMS: atom_id res chain seq x y z
N VAL A 1 -69.35 -21.16 0.82
CA VAL A 1 -68.64 -20.20 -0.05
C VAL A 1 -67.55 -19.53 0.77
N GLN A 2 -66.33 -20.04 0.68
CA GLN A 2 -65.19 -19.58 1.49
C GLN A 2 -64.12 -19.12 0.50
N ARG A 3 -64.01 -17.79 0.31
CA ARG A 3 -63.00 -17.18 -0.56
C ARG A 3 -61.72 -16.94 0.24
N ARG A 4 -60.63 -17.55 -0.22
CA ARG A 4 -59.24 -17.30 0.20
C ARG A 4 -58.87 -15.83 -0.09
N ALA A 5 -58.29 -15.15 0.89
CA ALA A 5 -57.55 -13.91 0.69
C ALA A 5 -56.05 -14.23 0.42
N PRO A 6 -55.35 -13.48 -0.45
CA PRO A 6 -53.96 -13.76 -0.81
C PRO A 6 -52.97 -13.12 0.18
N ALA A 7 -51.85 -13.80 0.41
CA ALA A 7 -50.72 -13.31 1.19
C ALA A 7 -50.00 -12.15 0.47
N ALA A 8 -49.69 -11.10 1.22
CA ALA A 8 -48.95 -9.94 0.75
C ALA A 8 -47.50 -10.32 0.37
N LYS A 9 -47.08 -9.96 -0.84
CA LYS A 9 -45.68 -10.03 -1.27
C LYS A 9 -44.89 -8.93 -0.55
N MET A 10 -43.95 -9.33 0.31
CA MET A 10 -42.84 -8.48 0.71
C MET A 10 -41.95 -8.25 -0.51
N THR A 11 -41.90 -7.01 -0.98
CA THR A 11 -40.89 -6.54 -1.93
C THR A 11 -39.61 -6.25 -1.15
N GLU A 12 -38.62 -7.13 -1.28
CA GLU A 12 -37.24 -6.83 -0.87
C GLU A 12 -36.72 -5.67 -1.72
N ALA A 13 -36.42 -4.55 -1.08
CA ALA A 13 -35.67 -3.46 -1.69
C ALA A 13 -34.22 -3.93 -1.87
N SER A 14 -33.88 -4.26 -3.11
CA SER A 14 -32.51 -4.61 -3.52
C SER A 14 -31.61 -3.38 -3.36
N SER A 15 -30.84 -3.33 -2.27
CA SER A 15 -29.76 -2.36 -2.08
C SER A 15 -28.65 -2.62 -3.10
N SER A 16 -28.53 -1.71 -4.08
CA SER A 16 -27.45 -1.72 -5.06
C SER A 16 -26.14 -1.28 -4.38
N ALA A 17 -25.34 -2.26 -3.94
CA ALA A 17 -23.98 -1.99 -3.50
C ALA A 17 -23.13 -1.62 -4.73
N ALA A 18 -22.58 -0.39 -4.76
CA ALA A 18 -21.70 0.07 -5.83
C ALA A 18 -20.47 -0.85 -5.95
N SER A 19 -20.01 -1.09 -7.17
CA SER A 19 -18.84 -1.94 -7.41
C SER A 19 -17.58 -1.36 -6.73
N PRO A 20 -16.65 -2.19 -6.23
CA PRO A 20 -15.43 -1.72 -5.56
C PRO A 20 -14.63 -0.69 -6.40
N HIS A 21 -14.64 -0.84 -7.72
CA HIS A 21 -14.00 0.08 -8.65
C HIS A 21 -14.70 1.46 -8.71
N ALA A 22 -16.04 1.49 -8.71
CA ALA A 22 -16.82 2.73 -8.70
C ALA A 22 -16.59 3.51 -7.39
N THR A 23 -16.44 2.81 -6.26
CA THR A 23 -16.09 3.42 -4.97
C THR A 23 -14.70 4.04 -5.01
N LEU A 24 -13.68 3.32 -5.50
CA LEU A 24 -12.31 3.84 -5.60
C LEU A 24 -12.20 5.06 -6.52
N GLN A 25 -12.91 5.06 -7.66
CA GLN A 25 -12.91 6.19 -8.59
C GLN A 25 -13.57 7.44 -7.98
N THR A 26 -14.66 7.26 -7.22
CA THR A 26 -15.35 8.35 -6.51
C THR A 26 -14.45 8.95 -5.43
N GLU A 27 -13.74 8.10 -4.69
CA GLU A 27 -12.80 8.52 -3.65
C GLU A 27 -11.58 9.24 -4.24
N ALA A 28 -10.98 8.69 -5.31
CA ALA A 28 -9.88 9.35 -6.02
C ALA A 28 -10.29 10.73 -6.56
N THR A 29 -11.52 10.87 -7.05
CA THR A 29 -12.07 12.16 -7.50
C THR A 29 -12.24 13.13 -6.32
N SER A 30 -12.77 12.65 -5.20
CA SER A 30 -12.95 13.45 -3.98
C SER A 30 -11.62 13.96 -3.41
N ILE A 31 -10.59 13.12 -3.39
CA ILE A 31 -9.22 13.50 -3.01
C ILE A 31 -8.66 14.52 -4.00
N GLY A 32 -8.84 14.30 -5.30
CA GLY A 32 -8.37 15.22 -6.34
C GLY A 32 -9.00 16.62 -6.23
N GLU A 33 -10.28 16.71 -5.91
CA GLU A 33 -10.96 17.98 -5.60
C GLU A 33 -10.39 18.64 -4.34
N LEU A 34 -10.21 17.87 -3.27
CA LEU A 34 -9.65 18.35 -2.02
C LEU A 34 -8.25 18.94 -2.21
N LEU A 35 -7.39 18.24 -2.95
CA LEU A 35 -6.03 18.70 -3.27
C LEU A 35 -6.03 19.91 -4.21
N ARG A 36 -7.08 20.12 -4.99
CA ARG A 36 -7.22 21.32 -5.82
C ARG A 36 -7.61 22.53 -4.99
N GLU A 37 -8.54 22.36 -4.06
CA GLU A 37 -9.08 23.41 -3.19
C GLU A 37 -8.12 23.79 -2.05
N HIS A 38 -7.49 22.79 -1.43
CA HIS A 38 -6.65 22.94 -0.23
C HIS A 38 -5.22 22.45 -0.44
N GLY A 39 -4.77 22.35 -1.69
CA GLY A 39 -3.45 21.82 -2.02
C GLY A 39 -2.28 22.58 -1.40
N SER A 40 -2.45 23.85 -1.04
CA SER A 40 -1.44 24.62 -0.29
C SER A 40 -1.16 23.98 1.07
N LEU A 41 -2.18 23.47 1.77
CA LEU A 41 -2.03 22.77 3.05
C LEU A 41 -1.32 21.44 2.88
N ALA A 42 -1.66 20.67 1.84
CA ALA A 42 -1.02 19.39 1.55
C ALA A 42 0.44 19.54 1.10
N ARG A 43 0.80 20.69 0.50
CA ARG A 43 2.16 21.00 0.04
C ARG A 43 3.01 21.72 1.09
N GLY A 44 2.39 22.21 2.18
CA GLY A 44 3.09 22.91 3.25
C GLY A 44 4.02 21.96 3.99
N HIS A 45 5.34 22.16 3.87
CA HIS A 45 6.30 21.47 4.72
C HIS A 45 6.29 22.11 6.12
N LEU A 46 6.65 21.37 7.17
CA LEU A 46 6.69 21.92 8.53
C LEU A 46 7.60 23.16 8.64
N VAL A 47 8.63 23.23 7.81
CA VAL A 47 9.54 24.38 7.68
C VAL A 47 8.83 25.58 7.05
N SER A 48 7.97 25.36 6.04
CA SER A 48 7.12 26.40 5.45
C SER A 48 6.14 26.99 6.47
N PHE A 49 5.76 26.24 7.52
CA PHE A 49 4.93 26.80 8.58
C PHE A 49 5.59 28.00 9.27
N CYS A 50 6.91 27.92 9.50
CA CYS A 50 7.67 28.99 10.15
C CYS A 50 8.06 30.11 9.20
N LEU A 51 8.11 29.86 7.89
CA LEU A 51 8.58 30.82 6.89
C LEU A 51 7.44 31.56 6.19
N ASP A 52 6.35 30.85 5.89
CA ASP A 52 5.31 31.30 4.96
C ASP A 52 3.96 31.56 5.65
N ASP A 53 3.88 31.42 6.98
CA ASP A 53 2.67 31.56 7.81
C ASP A 53 1.39 31.00 7.13
N PRO A 54 1.38 29.71 6.73
CA PRO A 54 0.24 29.10 6.06
C PRO A 54 -1.00 29.06 6.98
N TRP A 55 -0.82 29.19 8.30
CA TRP A 55 -1.93 29.26 9.26
C TRP A 55 -2.85 30.45 8.98
N SER A 56 -2.29 31.62 8.69
CA SER A 56 -3.06 32.82 8.35
C SER A 56 -3.84 32.70 7.04
N SER A 57 -3.41 31.82 6.12
CA SER A 57 -4.13 31.57 4.86
C SER A 57 -5.42 30.76 5.02
N LEU A 58 -5.62 30.09 6.16
CA LEU A 58 -6.84 29.34 6.43
C LEU A 58 -8.08 30.26 6.59
N PRO A 59 -9.29 29.76 6.37
CA PRO A 59 -10.50 30.47 6.77
C PRO A 59 -10.50 30.73 8.29
N ALA A 60 -10.89 31.94 8.72
CA ALA A 60 -10.90 32.30 10.14
C ALA A 60 -11.74 31.32 11.00
N ALA A 61 -12.92 30.97 10.51
CA ALA A 61 -13.81 30.02 11.18
C ALA A 61 -13.19 28.61 11.33
N TRP A 62 -12.26 28.22 10.45
CA TRP A 62 -11.53 26.96 10.61
C TRP A 62 -10.52 27.07 11.74
N ARG A 63 -9.75 28.16 11.78
CA ARG A 63 -8.78 28.40 12.86
C ARG A 63 -9.46 28.43 14.22
N GLU A 64 -10.59 29.12 14.34
CA GLU A 64 -11.38 29.17 15.58
C GLU A 64 -11.82 27.78 16.02
N ALA A 65 -12.42 27.00 15.11
CA ALA A 65 -12.87 25.64 15.40
C ALA A 65 -11.71 24.70 15.81
N LEU A 66 -10.54 24.85 15.19
CA LEU A 66 -9.35 24.04 15.48
C LEU A 66 -8.66 24.47 16.79
N LEU A 67 -8.61 25.76 17.09
CA LEU A 67 -8.03 26.28 18.35
C LEU A 67 -8.91 26.00 19.57
N ALA A 68 -10.21 25.77 19.36
CA ALA A 68 -11.13 25.34 20.42
C ALA A 68 -10.93 23.87 20.84
N LEU A 69 -10.09 23.10 20.15
CA LEU A 69 -9.77 21.72 20.51
C LEU A 69 -8.70 21.65 21.60
N THR A 70 -8.85 20.69 22.49
CA THR A 70 -7.77 20.31 23.41
C THR A 70 -6.70 19.49 22.68
N ASP A 71 -5.49 19.41 23.23
CA ASP A 71 -4.40 18.60 22.66
C ASP A 71 -4.81 17.13 22.46
N ALA A 72 -5.57 16.57 23.41
CA ALA A 72 -6.06 15.19 23.34
C ALA A 72 -7.06 15.00 22.19
N GLU A 73 -7.90 16.00 21.92
CA GLU A 73 -8.83 15.97 20.80
C GLU A 73 -8.13 16.20 19.46
N LEU A 74 -7.16 17.11 19.42
CA LEU A 74 -6.32 17.37 18.25
C LEU A 74 -5.58 16.11 17.80
N ALA A 75 -5.03 15.33 18.75
CA ALA A 75 -4.37 14.06 18.46
C ALA A 75 -5.32 13.02 17.82
N ARG A 76 -6.61 13.08 18.15
CA ARG A 76 -7.66 12.20 17.62
C ARG A 76 -8.27 12.71 16.31
N LEU A 77 -8.01 13.97 15.94
CA LEU A 77 -8.56 14.61 14.74
C LEU A 77 -8.29 13.82 13.44
N PRO A 78 -7.11 13.22 13.19
CA PRO A 78 -6.88 12.46 11.97
C PRO A 78 -7.56 11.08 11.96
N VAL A 79 -8.02 10.59 13.12
CA VAL A 79 -8.42 9.19 13.30
C VAL A 79 -9.92 9.09 13.57
N ASP A 80 -10.36 9.54 14.75
CA ASP A 80 -11.66 9.16 15.30
C ASP A 80 -12.42 10.26 16.07
N LEU A 81 -11.88 11.49 16.18
CA LEU A 81 -12.59 12.58 16.86
C LEU A 81 -13.95 12.87 16.17
N PRO A 82 -15.10 12.84 16.84
CA PRO A 82 -16.38 13.14 16.19
C PRO A 82 -16.35 14.50 15.46
N VAL A 83 -16.80 14.53 14.20
CA VAL A 83 -16.91 15.79 13.45
C VAL A 83 -18.08 16.55 14.04
N ARG A 84 -17.80 17.71 14.64
CA ARG A 84 -18.81 18.48 15.35
C ARG A 84 -19.70 19.28 14.38
N ASP A 85 -20.97 19.43 14.74
CA ASP A 85 -21.97 20.08 13.87
C ASP A 85 -21.80 21.60 13.79
N ASP A 86 -21.20 22.21 14.82
CA ASP A 86 -20.87 23.63 14.91
C ASP A 86 -19.67 24.04 14.05
N TRP A 87 -18.94 23.08 13.48
CA TRP A 87 -17.82 23.38 12.59
C TRP A 87 -18.27 23.91 11.24
N PRO A 88 -17.45 24.74 10.57
CA PRO A 88 -17.71 25.16 9.19
C PRO A 88 -17.89 23.95 8.27
N ALA A 89 -18.92 23.96 7.41
CA ALA A 89 -19.25 22.84 6.53
C ALA A 89 -18.07 22.38 5.66
N THR A 90 -17.22 23.32 5.23
CA THR A 90 -16.01 23.04 4.45
C THR A 90 -14.93 22.34 5.26
N LEU A 91 -14.75 22.68 6.55
CA LEU A 91 -13.85 21.95 7.46
C LEU A 91 -14.37 20.54 7.74
N GLN A 92 -15.67 20.41 8.00
CA GLN A 92 -16.28 19.10 8.18
C GLN A 92 -16.09 18.21 6.94
N ARG A 93 -16.25 18.78 5.73
CA ARG A 93 -16.00 18.09 4.46
C ARG A 93 -14.53 17.65 4.36
N LEU A 94 -13.58 18.54 4.62
CA LEU A 94 -12.15 18.25 4.62
C LEU A 94 -11.83 17.06 5.54
N VAL A 95 -12.26 17.10 6.80
CA VAL A 95 -11.96 16.04 7.79
C VAL A 95 -12.57 14.70 7.36
N ARG A 96 -13.82 14.70 6.88
CA ARG A 96 -14.49 13.48 6.42
C ARG A 96 -13.79 12.85 5.22
N ILE A 97 -13.45 13.64 4.20
CA ILE A 97 -12.75 13.13 3.00
C ILE A 97 -11.36 12.60 3.38
N SER A 98 -10.59 13.36 4.17
CA SER A 98 -9.26 12.94 4.63
C SER A 98 -9.31 11.63 5.40
N ARG A 99 -10.26 11.45 6.34
CA ARG A 99 -10.39 10.22 7.12
C ARG A 99 -10.85 9.02 6.31
N ARG A 100 -11.82 9.21 5.41
CA ARG A 100 -12.26 8.13 4.51
C ARG A 100 -11.11 7.65 3.64
N SER A 101 -10.30 8.60 3.15
CA SER A 101 -9.09 8.30 2.39
C SER A 101 -8.08 7.49 3.22
N CYS A 102 -7.90 7.81 4.51
CA CYS A 102 -7.09 7.00 5.41
C CYS A 102 -7.70 5.63 5.70
N ALA A 103 -9.03 5.53 5.85
CA ALA A 103 -9.76 4.30 6.16
C ALA A 103 -9.90 3.32 4.97
N LEU A 104 -9.67 3.78 3.73
CA LEU A 104 -9.45 2.91 2.58
C LEU A 104 -8.16 2.07 2.73
N SER A 105 -7.25 2.49 3.62
CA SER A 105 -6.28 1.57 4.20
C SER A 105 -7.05 0.65 5.14
N SER A 106 -7.42 -0.53 4.62
CA SER A 106 -7.84 -1.71 5.41
C SER A 106 -7.17 -1.75 6.78
N PRO A 107 -7.82 -2.33 7.82
CA PRO A 107 -7.08 -2.69 9.03
C PRO A 107 -5.79 -3.37 8.61
N LEU A 108 -4.67 -2.81 9.09
CA LEU A 108 -3.33 -3.32 8.80
C LEU A 108 -3.39 -4.84 8.98
N PRO A 109 -3.04 -5.66 7.98
CA PRO A 109 -2.90 -7.07 8.23
C PRO A 109 -1.96 -7.19 9.43
N ARG A 110 -2.45 -7.85 10.48
CA ARG A 110 -1.66 -8.10 11.69
C ARG A 110 -0.32 -8.66 11.21
N GLU A 111 0.78 -8.13 11.72
CA GLU A 111 2.16 -8.49 11.35
C GLU A 111 2.40 -10.01 11.24
N ALA A 112 1.57 -10.80 11.93
CA ALA A 112 1.58 -12.26 11.96
C ALA A 112 1.24 -12.98 10.63
N GLU A 113 0.63 -12.34 9.61
CA GLU A 113 0.22 -13.03 8.37
C GLU A 113 1.12 -12.79 7.15
N ALA A 114 2.11 -11.90 7.24
CA ALA A 114 3.00 -11.61 6.12
C ALA A 114 4.24 -12.50 6.15
N ASP A 115 4.50 -13.23 5.06
CA ASP A 115 5.79 -13.90 4.85
C ASP A 115 6.90 -12.83 4.86
N PRO A 116 7.92 -12.94 5.74
CA PRO A 116 8.98 -11.95 5.80
C PRO A 116 9.64 -11.81 4.43
N PRO A 117 9.85 -10.57 3.94
CA PRO A 117 10.44 -10.39 2.63
C PRO A 117 11.83 -11.01 2.59
N SER A 118 12.11 -11.76 1.53
CA SER A 118 13.27 -12.65 1.49
C SER A 118 14.55 -11.93 1.87
N ARG A 119 15.36 -12.57 2.70
CA ARG A 119 16.59 -11.98 3.28
C ARG A 119 17.49 -11.37 2.21
N TRP A 120 17.50 -11.86 0.96
CA TRP A 120 18.29 -11.35 -0.16
C TRP A 120 17.78 -10.05 -0.82
N LEU A 121 16.51 -9.68 -0.66
CA LEU A 121 16.03 -8.33 -1.03
C LEU A 121 16.72 -7.26 -0.19
N PHE A 122 17.13 -7.63 1.02
CA PHE A 122 17.89 -6.81 1.94
C PHE A 122 19.36 -7.23 2.08
N ALA A 123 19.74 -8.43 1.63
CA ALA A 123 21.08 -8.95 1.81
C ALA A 123 22.03 -8.28 0.83
N GLN A 124 22.92 -7.47 1.42
CA GLN A 124 24.21 -7.14 0.85
C GLN A 124 24.17 -6.32 -0.45
N THR A 125 23.44 -5.21 -0.44
CA THR A 125 24.00 -4.02 -1.08
C THR A 125 25.02 -3.43 -0.10
N PRO A 126 26.30 -3.24 -0.45
CA PRO A 126 27.28 -2.50 0.36
C PRO A 126 26.93 -1.02 0.62
N ARG A 127 25.65 -0.64 0.50
CA ARG A 127 25.05 0.67 0.76
C ARG A 127 23.69 0.57 1.49
N VAL A 128 23.37 -0.55 2.13
CA VAL A 128 22.34 -0.64 3.19
C VAL A 128 22.86 -0.01 4.51
N ARG A 129 24.00 0.69 4.50
CA ARG A 129 24.36 1.64 5.57
C ARG A 129 23.37 2.81 5.71
N ASN A 130 22.55 3.08 4.68
CA ASN A 130 21.61 4.21 4.66
C ASN A 130 20.13 3.80 4.73
N MET A 131 19.84 2.57 5.14
CA MET A 131 18.51 2.19 5.61
C MET A 131 18.59 2.02 7.13
N ASN A 132 18.35 3.13 7.84
CA ASN A 132 18.14 3.11 9.27
C ASN A 132 17.06 2.07 9.61
N LEU A 133 17.16 1.43 10.78
CA LEU A 133 16.24 0.38 11.25
C LEU A 133 14.77 0.74 11.02
N LYS A 134 14.44 2.03 11.18
CA LYS A 134 13.13 2.62 10.87
C LYS A 134 12.65 2.32 9.43
N LYS A 135 13.46 2.63 8.40
CA LYS A 135 13.07 2.40 7.00
C LYS A 135 12.91 0.92 6.66
N ALA A 136 13.74 0.05 7.26
CA ALA A 136 13.63 -1.39 7.08
C ALA A 136 12.30 -1.91 7.65
N HIS A 137 11.97 -1.46 8.86
CA HIS A 137 10.72 -1.78 9.54
C HIS A 137 9.50 -1.24 8.78
N GLU A 138 9.55 0.01 8.32
CA GLU A 138 8.49 0.61 7.49
C GLU A 138 8.23 -0.19 6.22
N VAL A 139 9.27 -0.60 5.48
CA VAL A 139 9.12 -1.40 4.25
C VAL A 139 8.56 -2.79 4.56
N ALA A 140 9.04 -3.43 5.62
CA ALA A 140 8.56 -4.75 6.03
C ALA A 140 7.08 -4.74 6.44
N ALA A 141 6.61 -3.67 7.08
CA ALA A 141 5.21 -3.51 7.47
C ALA A 141 4.32 -3.08 6.29
N LEU A 142 4.79 -2.16 5.42
CA LEU A 142 3.98 -1.56 4.37
C LEU A 142 3.84 -2.43 3.12
N ALA A 143 4.88 -3.16 2.72
CA ALA A 143 4.84 -3.95 1.49
C ALA A 143 3.72 -5.02 1.47
N PRO A 144 3.50 -5.79 2.55
CA PRO A 144 2.42 -6.77 2.61
C PRO A 144 1.02 -6.13 2.54
N LEU A 145 0.84 -4.98 3.21
CA LEU A 145 -0.41 -4.22 3.16
C LEU A 145 -0.73 -3.78 1.73
N VAL A 146 0.24 -3.18 1.03
CA VAL A 146 0.06 -2.73 -0.36
C VAL A 146 -0.25 -3.93 -1.26
N ALA A 147 0.45 -5.06 -1.09
CA ALA A 147 0.21 -6.25 -1.88
C ALA A 147 -1.15 -6.90 -1.63
N GLN A 148 -1.64 -6.92 -0.39
CA GLN A 148 -2.97 -7.40 -0.06
C GLN A 148 -4.04 -6.49 -0.66
N THR A 149 -3.86 -5.18 -0.56
CA THR A 149 -4.78 -4.19 -1.14
C THR A 149 -4.81 -4.29 -2.66
N ALA A 150 -3.66 -4.38 -3.32
CA ALA A 150 -3.59 -4.60 -4.77
C ALA A 150 -4.35 -5.85 -5.20
N ARG A 151 -4.17 -6.98 -4.48
CA ARG A 151 -4.89 -8.24 -4.73
C ARG A 151 -6.40 -8.09 -4.56
N ARG A 152 -6.85 -7.49 -3.45
CA ARG A 152 -8.29 -7.28 -3.17
C ARG A 152 -8.97 -6.39 -4.19
N CYS A 153 -8.28 -5.37 -4.66
CA CYS A 153 -8.82 -4.42 -5.63
C CYS A 153 -8.67 -4.90 -7.09
N GLY A 154 -8.02 -6.05 -7.33
CA GLY A 154 -7.69 -6.50 -8.69
C GLY A 154 -6.72 -5.56 -9.42
N ALA A 155 -5.91 -4.80 -8.68
CA ALA A 155 -4.98 -3.84 -9.26
C ALA A 155 -3.82 -4.58 -9.94
N THR A 156 -3.52 -4.19 -11.18
CA THR A 156 -2.44 -4.78 -11.98
C THR A 156 -1.12 -4.03 -11.84
N ALA A 157 -1.15 -2.83 -11.28
CA ALA A 157 0.04 -1.99 -11.09
C ALA A 157 -0.08 -1.12 -9.82
N VAL A 158 1.08 -0.75 -9.27
CA VAL A 158 1.24 0.16 -8.13
C VAL A 158 2.10 1.35 -8.58
N VAL A 159 1.67 2.56 -8.26
CA VAL A 159 2.47 3.78 -8.47
C VAL A 159 2.97 4.29 -7.13
N ASP A 160 4.29 4.35 -6.95
CA ASP A 160 4.96 4.76 -5.72
C ASP A 160 5.49 6.20 -5.87
N LEU A 161 4.78 7.16 -5.25
CA LEU A 161 5.10 8.59 -5.32
C LEU A 161 6.12 8.98 -4.25
N GLY A 162 7.26 9.54 -4.66
CA GLY A 162 8.36 9.77 -3.73
C GLY A 162 9.07 8.47 -3.35
N SER A 163 9.21 7.57 -4.33
CA SER A 163 9.80 6.24 -4.17
C SER A 163 11.24 6.25 -3.63
N GLY A 164 11.91 7.40 -3.66
CA GLY A 164 13.23 7.60 -3.08
C GLY A 164 14.24 6.64 -3.68
N LEU A 165 14.83 5.81 -2.82
CA LEU A 165 15.81 4.81 -3.24
C LEU A 165 15.16 3.50 -3.74
N GLY A 166 13.83 3.41 -3.80
CA GLY A 166 13.12 2.28 -4.39
C GLY A 166 13.12 1.00 -3.54
N TYR A 167 13.25 1.11 -2.22
CA TYR A 167 13.24 -0.06 -1.32
C TYR A 167 11.87 -0.75 -1.31
N LEU A 168 10.80 0.02 -1.09
CA LEU A 168 9.42 -0.50 -1.11
C LEU A 168 9.08 -1.09 -2.48
N GLY A 169 9.33 -0.34 -3.55
CA GLY A 169 9.08 -0.79 -4.91
C GLY A 169 9.83 -2.08 -5.27
N ALA A 170 11.06 -2.26 -4.79
CA ALA A 170 11.79 -3.52 -4.99
C ALA A 170 11.09 -4.71 -4.31
N VAL A 171 10.66 -4.57 -3.06
CA VAL A 171 9.94 -5.65 -2.36
C VAL A 171 8.61 -5.96 -3.06
N LEU A 172 7.84 -4.94 -3.41
CA LEU A 172 6.57 -5.11 -4.14
C LEU A 172 6.77 -5.82 -5.48
N ALA A 173 7.80 -5.47 -6.24
CA ALA A 173 8.06 -6.04 -7.55
C ALA A 173 8.60 -7.48 -7.49
N PHE A 174 9.58 -7.74 -6.62
CA PHE A 174 10.33 -8.99 -6.64
C PHE A 174 9.80 -10.04 -5.67
N HIS A 175 9.15 -9.65 -4.57
CA HIS A 175 8.58 -10.59 -3.60
C HIS A 175 7.07 -10.76 -3.75
N HIS A 176 6.34 -9.68 -4.03
CA HIS A 176 4.90 -9.74 -4.24
C HIS A 176 4.49 -9.80 -5.73
N SER A 177 5.45 -9.85 -6.65
CA SER A 177 5.22 -9.97 -8.10
C SER A 177 4.29 -8.90 -8.69
N LEU A 178 4.32 -7.69 -8.13
CA LEU A 178 3.51 -6.56 -8.61
C LEU A 178 4.26 -5.76 -9.68
N HIS A 179 3.53 -5.20 -10.64
CA HIS A 179 4.09 -4.17 -11.52
C HIS A 179 4.16 -2.85 -10.75
N VAL A 180 5.35 -2.27 -10.62
CA VAL A 180 5.56 -1.05 -9.82
C VAL A 180 6.20 0.04 -10.67
N VAL A 181 5.62 1.24 -10.62
CA VAL A 181 6.16 2.46 -11.22
C VAL A 181 6.52 3.44 -10.10
N GLY A 182 7.81 3.65 -9.88
CA GLY A 182 8.31 4.63 -8.90
C GLY A 182 8.51 6.00 -9.52
N LEU A 183 7.95 7.05 -8.90
CA LEU A 183 8.20 8.45 -9.24
C LEU A 183 9.09 9.08 -8.16
N GLU A 184 10.11 9.81 -8.59
CA GLU A 184 11.08 10.46 -7.71
C GLU A 184 11.63 11.72 -8.40
N MET A 185 11.79 12.80 -7.63
CA MET A 185 12.20 14.10 -8.14
C MET A 185 13.72 14.26 -8.19
N LEU A 186 14.47 13.58 -7.31
CA LEU A 186 15.92 13.64 -7.25
C LEU A 186 16.56 12.63 -8.22
N PRO A 187 17.26 13.07 -9.29
CA PRO A 187 17.83 12.17 -10.29
C PRO A 187 18.84 11.16 -9.71
N ALA A 188 19.59 11.55 -8.66
CA ALA A 188 20.51 10.67 -7.97
C ALA A 188 19.79 9.48 -7.31
N ASN A 189 18.59 9.72 -6.75
CA ASN A 189 17.77 8.68 -6.14
C ASN A 189 17.18 7.75 -7.21
N VAL A 190 16.68 8.30 -8.33
CA VAL A 190 16.21 7.52 -9.48
C VAL A 190 17.30 6.57 -10.00
N ALA A 191 18.51 7.09 -10.21
CA ALA A 191 19.64 6.29 -10.67
C ALA A 191 20.02 5.19 -9.67
N ALA A 192 20.00 5.50 -8.37
CA ALA A 192 20.27 4.53 -7.32
C ALA A 192 19.20 3.43 -7.22
N ALA A 193 17.92 3.80 -7.31
CA ALA A 193 16.80 2.87 -7.31
C ALA A 193 16.86 1.93 -8.52
N ARG A 194 17.11 2.48 -9.71
CA ARG A 194 17.24 1.69 -10.95
C ARG A 194 18.38 0.69 -10.87
N ARG A 195 19.56 1.12 -10.42
CA ARG A 195 20.72 0.24 -10.25
C ARG A 195 20.41 -0.90 -9.28
N ARG A 196 19.79 -0.60 -8.13
CA ARG A 196 19.37 -1.61 -7.16
C ARG A 196 18.41 -2.62 -7.77
N ALA A 197 17.38 -2.17 -8.48
CA ALA A 197 16.42 -3.08 -9.11
C ALA A 197 17.08 -4.02 -10.13
N LEU A 198 18.05 -3.52 -10.90
CA LEU A 198 18.83 -4.35 -11.83
C LEU A 198 19.70 -5.37 -11.10
N GLU A 199 20.40 -4.98 -10.03
CA GLU A 199 21.23 -5.87 -9.21
C GLU A 199 20.38 -7.00 -8.59
N ILE A 200 19.23 -6.66 -8.02
CA ILE A 200 18.29 -7.63 -7.44
C ILE A 200 17.80 -8.62 -8.51
N ARG A 201 17.34 -8.11 -9.66
CA ARG A 201 16.86 -8.94 -10.77
C ARG A 201 17.95 -9.88 -11.31
N ALA A 202 19.18 -9.39 -11.45
CA ALA A 202 20.29 -10.21 -11.91
C ALA A 202 20.59 -11.38 -10.95
N ARG A 203 20.57 -11.11 -9.64
CA ARG A 203 20.75 -12.14 -8.61
C ARG A 203 19.62 -13.17 -8.62
N MET A 204 18.37 -12.75 -8.74
CA MET A 204 17.23 -13.69 -8.81
C MET A 204 17.40 -14.69 -9.96
N ARG A 205 17.78 -14.21 -11.15
CA ARG A 205 18.04 -15.08 -12.30
C ARG A 205 19.17 -16.06 -12.06
N GLN A 206 20.23 -15.65 -11.35
CA GLN A 206 21.34 -16.54 -11.00
C GLN A 206 20.89 -17.65 -10.05
N GLU A 207 20.05 -17.33 -9.06
CA GLU A 207 19.52 -18.32 -8.12
C GLU A 207 18.52 -19.26 -8.81
N GLU A 208 17.62 -18.74 -9.65
CA GLU A 208 16.73 -19.56 -10.50
C GLU A 208 17.52 -20.53 -11.38
N ALA A 209 18.61 -20.06 -12.00
CA ALA A 209 19.50 -20.89 -12.80
C ALA A 209 20.16 -22.01 -11.96
N LYS A 210 20.63 -21.73 -10.74
CA LYS A 210 21.20 -22.74 -9.84
C LYS A 210 20.18 -23.79 -9.42
N VAL A 211 18.96 -23.38 -9.07
CA VAL A 211 17.88 -24.29 -8.67
C VAL A 211 17.47 -25.18 -9.85
N SER A 212 17.37 -24.63 -11.06
CA SER A 212 17.05 -25.40 -12.27
C SER A 212 18.18 -26.32 -12.74
N GLY A 213 19.44 -25.96 -12.47
CA GLY A 213 20.63 -26.77 -12.78
C GLY A 213 20.81 -27.96 -11.83
N GLY A 214 20.52 -27.79 -10.53
CA GLY A 214 20.61 -28.85 -9.53
C GLY A 214 19.55 -29.96 -9.68
N ALA A 215 18.42 -29.68 -10.35
CA ALA A 215 17.38 -30.68 -10.60
C ALA A 215 17.76 -31.71 -11.67
N ARG A 216 18.80 -31.47 -12.49
CA ARG A 216 19.23 -32.39 -13.56
C ARG A 216 20.24 -33.46 -13.12
N GLU A 217 20.88 -33.32 -11.96
CA GLU A 217 21.89 -34.30 -11.49
C GLU A 217 21.35 -35.39 -10.55
N GLY A 218 20.05 -35.37 -10.22
CA GLY A 218 19.44 -36.33 -9.28
C GLY A 218 18.70 -37.53 -9.89
N GLY A 219 18.71 -37.71 -11.21
CA GLY A 219 17.85 -38.68 -11.91
C GLY A 219 18.59 -39.56 -12.92
N GLY A 220 19.56 -40.35 -12.47
CA GLY A 220 20.36 -41.23 -13.32
C GLY A 220 20.94 -42.43 -12.58
N GLY A 221 20.08 -43.24 -11.96
CA GLY A 221 20.46 -44.47 -11.27
C GLY A 221 19.41 -45.56 -11.41
N GLY A 222 18.90 -45.80 -12.62
CA GLY A 222 18.05 -46.95 -12.94
C GLY A 222 18.90 -48.19 -13.26
N GLY A 223 18.73 -49.25 -12.48
CA GLY A 223 19.44 -50.51 -12.63
C GLY A 223 18.91 -51.44 -13.73
N GLY A 224 19.49 -52.64 -13.79
CA GLY A 224 18.91 -53.80 -14.47
C GLY A 224 19.91 -54.79 -15.06
N GLY A 225 19.87 -56.04 -14.57
CA GLY A 225 20.40 -57.25 -15.23
C GLY A 225 21.54 -57.91 -14.45
N GLY A 226 21.44 -59.08 -13.83
CA GLY A 226 20.48 -60.17 -13.98
C GLY A 226 21.13 -61.40 -14.63
N GLY A 227 21.68 -62.30 -13.81
CA GLY A 227 21.62 -63.77 -13.98
C GLY A 227 22.54 -64.49 -15.00
N GLY A 228 23.17 -65.57 -14.54
CA GLY A 228 23.67 -66.67 -15.37
C GLY A 228 24.83 -67.44 -14.77
N GLY A 229 24.63 -68.69 -14.33
CA GLY A 229 25.63 -69.54 -13.69
C GLY A 229 26.19 -70.70 -14.53
N LYS A 230 26.93 -71.59 -13.84
CA LYS A 230 27.66 -72.83 -14.25
C LYS A 230 29.01 -72.55 -14.93
N GLY A 231 30.11 -73.29 -14.75
CA GLY A 231 30.50 -74.58 -14.14
C GLY A 231 32.01 -74.73 -14.47
N GLY A 232 32.85 -75.49 -13.77
CA GLY A 232 32.79 -76.95 -13.77
C GLY A 232 33.34 -77.47 -15.09
#